data_AF-A0A7C2N9X1-F1
#
_entry.id   AF-A0A7C2N9X1-F1
#
_cell.length_a   1.000
_cell.length_b   1.000
_cell.length_c   1.000
_cell.angle_alpha   90.00
_cell.angle_beta   90.00
_cell.angle_gamma   90.00
#
_symmetry.space_group_name_H-M   'P 1'
#
loop_
_entity.id
_entity.type
_entity.pdbx_description
1 polymer ?
#
loop_
_entity_poly.entity_id
_entity_poly.type
_entity_poly.pdbx_seq_one_letter_code
_entity_poly.pdbx_strand_id
1 'polypeptide(L)'
;MTRSPNHLLLALFSILLSIMGLDTSSAKDIRDKVVSETILDEEITRFCIQYCQGNERKGYLESLVIEPMNDSGRYRVVGRASLQNRHVIRDPFEFVLYDHTVIIKALGTLNPDNCELSIDNAFVENDFHDIFKTLLRNHTDVIGRVEKIPDCRRFLE
;
A
#
# COMPACT_ATOMS: atom_id res chain seq x y z
N MET A 1 -52.30 -34.77 24.59
CA MET A 1 -51.17 -34.58 23.65
C MET A 1 -51.39 -33.29 22.89
N THR A 2 -50.94 -32.17 23.45
CA THR A 2 -51.04 -30.83 22.88
C THR A 2 -49.68 -30.46 22.29
N ARG A 3 -49.60 -30.34 20.96
CA ARG A 3 -48.40 -29.89 20.25
C ARG A 3 -48.28 -28.37 20.43
N SER A 4 -47.23 -27.93 21.13
CA SER A 4 -46.89 -26.52 21.33
C SER A 4 -46.48 -25.85 20.00
N PRO A 5 -46.96 -24.62 19.67
CA PRO A 5 -46.64 -23.91 18.43
C PRO A 5 -45.34 -23.09 18.50
N ASN A 6 -44.45 -23.36 19.46
CA ASN A 6 -43.29 -22.49 19.74
C ASN A 6 -42.03 -22.76 18.89
N HIS A 7 -42.06 -23.71 17.95
CA HIS A 7 -40.88 -24.04 17.16
C HIS A 7 -40.81 -23.34 15.78
N LEU A 8 -41.93 -22.81 15.28
CA LEU A 8 -41.94 -22.14 13.96
C LEU A 8 -41.40 -20.70 14.03
N LEU A 9 -41.66 -19.99 15.13
CA LEU A 9 -41.20 -18.61 15.33
C LEU A 9 -39.69 -18.51 15.65
N LEU A 10 -39.11 -19.53 16.28
CA LEU A 10 -37.66 -19.56 16.53
C LEU A 10 -36.85 -19.80 15.26
N ALA A 11 -37.37 -20.60 14.31
CA ALA A 11 -36.67 -20.91 13.06
C ALA A 11 -36.58 -19.70 12.10
N LEU A 12 -37.57 -18.80 12.12
CA LEU A 12 -37.56 -17.57 11.31
C LEU A 12 -36.57 -16.52 11.83
N PHE A 13 -36.31 -16.47 13.15
CA PHE A 13 -35.38 -15.50 13.74
C PHE A 13 -33.91 -15.86 13.47
N SER A 14 -33.59 -17.14 13.30
CA SER A 14 -32.22 -17.58 12.97
C SER A 14 -31.82 -17.37 11.51
N ILE A 15 -32.78 -17.31 10.58
CA ILE A 15 -32.50 -17.07 9.15
C ILE A 15 -32.27 -15.57 8.89
N LEU A 16 -32.93 -14.68 9.64
CA LEU A 16 -32.75 -13.23 9.48
C LEU A 16 -31.37 -12.74 9.97
N LEU A 17 -30.73 -13.47 10.89
CA LEU A 17 -29.38 -13.14 11.38
C LEU A 17 -28.25 -13.55 10.41
N SER A 18 -28.53 -14.40 9.43
CA SER A 18 -27.54 -14.83 8.42
C SER A 18 -27.44 -13.87 7.22
N ILE A 19 -28.30 -12.85 7.13
CA ILE A 19 -28.28 -11.85 6.04
C ILE A 19 -27.46 -10.62 6.43
N MET A 20 -27.01 -10.51 7.69
CA MET A 20 -25.89 -9.63 8.05
C MET A 20 -24.59 -10.36 7.75
N GLY A 21 -24.37 -10.67 6.47
CA GLY A 21 -23.03 -10.70 5.94
C GLY A 21 -22.49 -9.29 6.11
N LEU A 22 -21.92 -9.00 7.28
CA LEU A 22 -20.91 -7.98 7.36
C LEU A 22 -19.85 -8.44 6.36
N ASP A 23 -19.88 -7.88 5.16
CA ASP A 23 -18.66 -7.66 4.39
C ASP A 23 -17.79 -6.79 5.29
N THR A 24 -17.09 -7.43 6.22
CA THR A 24 -15.92 -6.85 6.85
C THR A 24 -14.91 -6.79 5.73
N SER A 25 -15.04 -5.79 4.86
CA SER A 25 -13.97 -5.38 3.97
C SER A 25 -12.79 -5.11 4.89
N SER A 26 -11.87 -6.06 4.93
CA SER A 26 -10.74 -6.06 5.84
C SER A 26 -9.58 -5.42 5.10
N ALA A 27 -8.64 -4.83 5.84
CA ALA A 27 -7.37 -4.41 5.27
C ALA A 27 -6.76 -5.55 4.43
N LYS A 28 -6.44 -5.26 3.17
CA LYS A 28 -5.94 -6.20 2.18
C LYS A 28 -4.62 -5.68 1.63
N ASP A 29 -3.57 -6.50 1.70
CA ASP A 29 -2.35 -6.22 0.97
C ASP A 29 -2.53 -6.63 -0.50
N ILE A 30 -2.43 -5.65 -1.40
CA ILE A 30 -2.62 -5.81 -2.84
C ILE A 30 -1.31 -5.71 -3.61
N ARG A 31 -0.16 -5.73 -2.90
CA ARG A 31 1.19 -5.62 -3.50
C ARG A 31 1.35 -6.51 -4.72
N ASP A 32 1.15 -7.82 -4.56
CA ASP A 32 1.41 -8.79 -5.65
C ASP A 32 0.57 -8.49 -6.90
N LYS A 33 -0.71 -8.15 -6.70
CA LYS A 33 -1.62 -7.79 -7.78
C LYS A 33 -1.13 -6.53 -8.50
N VAL A 34 -0.78 -5.48 -7.75
CA VAL A 34 -0.27 -4.22 -8.32
C VAL A 34 1.07 -4.41 -9.03
N VAL A 35 1.98 -5.20 -8.48
CA VAL A 35 3.26 -5.54 -9.13
C VAL A 35 3.02 -6.29 -10.45
N SER A 36 2.04 -7.20 -10.49
CA SER A 36 1.75 -7.99 -11.69
C SER A 36 0.97 -7.24 -12.78
N GLU A 37 0.20 -6.21 -12.40
CA GLU A 37 -0.74 -5.54 -13.31
C GLU A 37 -0.39 -4.07 -13.59
N THR A 38 0.70 -3.55 -13.03
CA THR A 38 1.14 -2.15 -13.16
C THR A 38 2.66 -2.03 -13.22
N ILE A 39 3.16 -0.84 -13.59
CA ILE A 39 4.59 -0.51 -13.65
C ILE A 39 5.14 0.09 -12.35
N LEU A 40 4.36 0.10 -11.26
CA LEU A 40 4.73 0.83 -10.03
C LEU A 40 6.05 0.33 -9.42
N ASP A 41 6.27 -0.98 -9.37
CA ASP A 41 7.52 -1.56 -8.85
C ASP A 41 8.73 -1.22 -9.72
N GLU A 42 8.53 -1.16 -11.04
CA GLU A 42 9.54 -0.74 -12.00
C GLU A 42 9.86 0.75 -11.87
N GLU A 43 8.86 1.58 -11.57
CA GLU A 43 9.05 3.00 -11.26
C GLU A 43 9.85 3.21 -9.97
N ILE A 44 9.55 2.45 -8.91
CA ILE A 44 10.33 2.46 -7.66
C ILE A 44 11.76 2.00 -7.93
N THR A 45 11.94 0.95 -8.73
CA THR A 45 13.26 0.47 -9.15
C THR A 45 14.04 1.56 -9.90
N ARG A 46 13.42 2.19 -10.90
CA ARG A 46 14.02 3.29 -11.68
C ARG A 46 14.37 4.48 -10.80
N PHE A 47 13.50 4.85 -9.87
CA PHE A 47 13.77 5.89 -8.90
C PHE A 47 15.01 5.58 -8.06
N CYS A 48 15.15 4.34 -7.57
CA CYS A 48 16.36 3.94 -6.83
C CYS A 48 17.60 3.96 -7.74
N ILE A 49 17.51 3.51 -8.99
CA ILE A 49 18.61 3.61 -9.96
C ILE A 49 19.03 5.07 -10.18
N GLN A 50 18.12 6.02 -10.05
CA GLN A 50 18.45 7.43 -10.23
C GLN A 50 19.06 8.06 -8.96
N TYR A 51 18.52 7.76 -7.79
CA TYR A 51 18.84 8.50 -6.56
C TYR A 51 19.60 7.69 -5.50
N CYS A 52 19.46 6.36 -5.49
CA CYS A 52 20.20 5.51 -4.55
C CYS A 52 21.70 5.53 -4.84
N GLN A 53 22.46 5.59 -3.77
CA GLN A 53 23.91 5.53 -3.75
C GLN A 53 24.37 4.06 -3.65
N GLY A 54 25.53 3.76 -4.22
CA GLY A 54 26.13 2.45 -4.16
C GLY A 54 26.10 1.71 -5.50
N ASN A 55 26.87 0.62 -5.58
CA ASN A 55 26.97 -0.19 -6.79
C ASN A 55 26.03 -1.41 -6.76
N GLU A 56 25.41 -1.70 -5.64
CA GLU A 56 24.34 -2.68 -5.49
C GLU A 56 23.09 -1.98 -4.93
N ARG A 57 22.24 -1.51 -5.84
CA ARG A 57 21.05 -0.73 -5.50
C ARG A 57 19.79 -1.41 -6.01
N LYS A 58 18.75 -1.39 -5.18
CA LYS A 58 17.47 -2.05 -5.50
C LYS A 58 16.32 -1.26 -4.88
N GLY A 59 15.36 -0.85 -5.72
CA GLY A 59 14.07 -0.35 -5.27
C GLY A 59 13.02 -1.44 -5.40
N TYR A 60 12.06 -1.51 -4.49
CA TYR A 60 10.88 -2.38 -4.64
C TYR A 60 9.72 -1.93 -3.75
N LEU A 61 8.50 -2.28 -4.15
CA LEU A 61 7.29 -2.16 -3.35
C LEU A 61 7.29 -3.26 -2.28
N GLU A 62 7.42 -2.85 -1.01
CA GLU A 62 7.40 -3.75 0.15
C GLU A 62 5.98 -4.22 0.45
N SER A 63 5.04 -3.27 0.53
CA SER A 63 3.62 -3.56 0.75
C SER A 63 2.74 -2.45 0.18
N LEU A 64 1.50 -2.80 -0.14
CA LEU A 64 0.49 -1.83 -0.53
C LEU A 64 -0.85 -2.28 0.03
N VAL A 65 -1.22 -1.70 1.17
CA VAL A 65 -2.44 -2.10 1.89
C VAL A 65 -3.57 -1.15 1.54
N ILE A 66 -4.72 -1.72 1.22
CA ILE A 66 -5.98 -1.01 1.06
C ILE A 66 -6.93 -1.43 2.18
N GLU A 67 -7.60 -0.47 2.80
CA GLU A 67 -8.57 -0.71 3.87
C GLU A 67 -9.78 0.20 3.68
N PRO A 68 -11.02 -0.31 3.77
CA PRO A 68 -12.20 0.54 3.69
C PRO A 68 -12.26 1.52 4.87
N MET A 69 -12.80 2.69 4.61
CA MET A 69 -13.13 3.66 5.64
C MET A 69 -14.62 3.53 5.92
N ASN A 70 -14.97 3.04 7.12
CA ASN A 70 -16.30 2.59 7.52
C ASN A 70 -17.46 3.53 7.17
N ASP A 71 -17.23 4.85 7.07
CA ASP A 71 -18.31 5.85 6.94
C ASP A 71 -18.29 6.68 5.65
N SER A 72 -17.30 6.50 4.77
CA SER A 72 -17.13 7.38 3.60
C SER A 72 -17.27 6.68 2.25
N GLY A 73 -17.35 5.35 2.23
CA GLY A 73 -17.26 4.57 0.98
C GLY A 73 -15.90 4.70 0.27
N ARG A 74 -14.93 5.32 0.93
CA ARG A 74 -13.56 5.50 0.44
C ARG A 74 -12.65 4.44 1.05
N TYR A 75 -11.45 4.36 0.49
CA TYR A 75 -10.44 3.42 0.94
C TYR A 75 -9.18 4.16 1.36
N ARG A 76 -8.66 3.82 2.54
CA ARG A 76 -7.31 4.19 2.97
C ARG A 76 -6.31 3.32 2.22
N VAL A 77 -5.30 3.95 1.64
CA VAL A 77 -4.20 3.29 0.94
C VAL A 77 -2.90 3.58 1.67
N VAL A 78 -2.15 2.54 2.02
CA VAL A 78 -0.86 2.64 2.70
C VAL A 78 0.19 1.89 1.88
N GLY A 79 1.05 2.64 1.19
CA GLY A 79 2.17 2.08 0.43
C GLY A 79 3.47 2.15 1.23
N ARG A 80 4.28 1.08 1.18
CA ARG A 80 5.68 1.06 1.64
C ARG A 80 6.58 0.64 0.50
N ALA A 81 7.61 1.43 0.23
CA ALA A 81 8.64 1.12 -0.75
C ALA A 81 10.01 1.13 -0.07
N SER A 82 10.84 0.16 -0.42
CA SER A 82 12.19 0.00 0.12
C SER A 82 13.21 0.35 -0.96
N LEU A 83 14.18 1.18 -0.58
CA LEU A 83 15.26 1.66 -1.44
C LEU A 83 16.59 1.22 -0.81
N GLN A 84 17.13 0.11 -1.28
CA GLN A 84 18.41 -0.43 -0.83
C GLN A 84 19.56 0.33 -1.49
N ASN A 85 20.46 0.83 -0.64
CA ASN A 85 21.70 1.52 -0.95
C ASN A 85 22.84 0.68 -0.37
N ARG A 86 23.43 -0.21 -1.17
CA ARG A 86 24.55 -1.05 -0.75
C ARG A 86 25.77 -0.77 -1.64
N HIS A 87 26.94 -0.67 -1.02
CA HIS A 87 28.20 -0.51 -1.74
C HIS A 87 29.16 -1.63 -1.36
N VAL A 88 29.53 -2.44 -2.34
CA VAL A 88 30.42 -3.59 -2.17
C VAL A 88 31.69 -3.37 -2.99
N ILE A 89 32.84 -3.36 -2.33
CA ILE A 89 34.14 -3.46 -3.00
C ILE A 89 34.47 -4.96 -3.11
N ARG A 90 34.82 -5.43 -4.31
CA ARG A 90 35.13 -6.86 -4.54
C ARG A 90 36.62 -7.18 -4.71
N ASP A 91 37.46 -6.15 -4.85
CA ASP A 91 38.90 -6.29 -5.11
C ASP A 91 39.70 -5.53 -4.05
N PRO A 92 40.69 -6.15 -3.36
CA PRO A 92 41.17 -7.53 -3.47
C PRO A 92 40.36 -8.59 -2.69
N PHE A 93 39.35 -8.16 -1.91
CA PHE A 93 38.42 -9.04 -1.20
C PHE A 93 37.05 -8.38 -1.11
N GLU A 94 36.00 -9.18 -0.93
CA GLU A 94 34.64 -8.66 -0.77
C GLU A 94 34.49 -7.94 0.58
N PHE A 95 34.15 -6.66 0.53
CA PHE A 95 33.88 -5.82 1.69
C PHE A 95 32.72 -4.88 1.42
N VAL A 96 31.75 -4.85 2.36
CA VAL A 96 30.60 -3.95 2.31
C VAL A 96 30.99 -2.64 2.98
N LEU A 97 31.10 -1.56 2.20
CA LEU A 97 31.39 -0.22 2.73
C LEU A 97 30.19 0.34 3.51
N TYR A 98 28.99 0.14 2.99
CA TYR A 98 27.74 0.45 3.67
C TYR A 98 26.60 -0.38 3.09
N ASP A 99 25.59 -0.60 3.91
CA ASP A 99 24.32 -1.25 3.56
C ASP A 99 23.20 -0.54 4.31
N HIS A 100 22.50 0.33 3.60
CA HIS A 100 21.43 1.15 4.15
C HIS A 100 20.17 0.99 3.31
N THR A 101 19.04 0.77 3.96
CA THR A 101 17.74 0.71 3.28
C THR A 101 16.88 1.85 3.76
N VAL A 102 16.54 2.75 2.84
CA VAL A 102 15.59 3.85 3.07
C VAL A 102 14.19 3.33 2.81
N ILE A 103 13.24 3.65 3.69
CA ILE A 103 11.84 3.27 3.51
C ILE A 103 11.01 4.51 3.24
N ILE A 104 10.25 4.49 2.15
CA ILE A 104 9.25 5.52 1.85
C ILE A 104 7.88 4.95 2.19
N LYS A 105 7.14 5.64 3.06
CA LYS A 105 5.76 5.32 3.41
C LYS A 105 4.84 6.40 2.86
N ALA A 106 3.88 6.03 2.02
CA ALA A 106 2.85 6.92 1.52
C ALA A 106 1.49 6.56 2.13
N LEU A 107 0.74 7.57 2.53
CA LEU A 107 -0.65 7.48 2.97
C LEU A 107 -1.51 8.19 1.94
N GLY A 108 -2.60 7.55 1.54
CA GLY A 108 -3.55 8.13 0.61
C GLY A 108 -4.98 7.68 0.83
N THR A 109 -5.88 8.30 0.10
CA THR A 109 -7.30 8.00 0.11
C THR A 109 -7.80 7.81 -1.32
N LEU A 110 -8.29 6.61 -1.62
CA LEU A 110 -8.89 6.25 -2.91
C LEU A 110 -10.41 6.43 -2.87
N ASN A 111 -10.94 7.12 -3.87
CA ASN A 111 -12.38 7.15 -4.16
C ASN A 111 -12.71 6.08 -5.24
N PRO A 112 -13.48 5.03 -4.92
CA PRO A 112 -13.78 3.95 -5.85
C PRO A 112 -14.79 4.33 -6.95
N ASP A 113 -15.48 5.46 -6.83
CA ASP A 113 -16.49 5.89 -7.82
C ASP A 113 -15.85 6.54 -9.05
N ASN A 114 -14.77 7.30 -8.84
CA ASN A 114 -14.06 8.00 -9.91
C ASN A 114 -12.60 7.57 -10.08
N CYS A 115 -12.13 6.65 -9.22
CA CYS A 115 -10.77 6.13 -9.15
C CYS A 115 -9.69 7.19 -8.93
N GLU A 116 -10.03 8.26 -8.21
CA GLU A 116 -9.06 9.25 -7.77
C GLU A 116 -8.38 8.80 -6.47
N LEU A 117 -7.06 8.62 -6.53
CA LEU A 117 -6.19 8.41 -5.38
C LEU A 117 -5.54 9.74 -5.00
N SER A 118 -5.91 10.26 -3.84
CA SER A 118 -5.21 11.38 -3.19
C SER A 118 -4.05 10.85 -2.37
N ILE A 119 -2.88 11.46 -2.49
CA ILE A 119 -1.76 11.23 -1.57
C ILE A 119 -1.85 12.24 -0.44
N ASP A 120 -2.26 11.78 0.73
CA ASP A 120 -2.54 12.64 1.88
C ASP A 120 -1.26 12.96 2.66
N ASN A 121 -0.29 12.03 2.69
CA ASN A 121 0.99 12.23 3.35
C ASN A 121 2.07 11.27 2.83
N ALA A 122 3.34 11.64 3.02
CA ALA A 122 4.47 10.78 2.75
C ALA A 122 5.58 10.97 3.80
N PHE A 123 6.21 9.87 4.21
CA PHE A 123 7.25 9.83 5.23
C PHE A 123 8.45 9.04 4.72
N VAL A 124 9.63 9.37 5.24
CA VAL A 124 10.86 8.62 4.99
C VAL A 124 11.43 8.15 6.31
N GLU A 125 11.66 6.85 6.42
CA GLU A 125 12.35 6.19 7.52
C GLU A 125 13.78 5.83 7.06
N ASN A 126 14.74 5.83 7.98
CA ASN A 126 16.14 5.46 7.74
C ASN A 126 16.85 6.31 6.65
N ASP A 127 16.44 7.56 6.48
CA ASP A 127 17.04 8.48 5.52
C ASP A 127 18.44 8.94 5.98
N PHE A 128 19.47 8.54 5.22
CA PHE A 128 20.84 8.93 5.49
C PHE A 128 21.10 10.33 4.93
N HIS A 129 21.53 11.26 5.79
CA HIS A 129 21.76 12.68 5.47
C HIS A 129 20.54 13.46 4.92
N ASP A 130 19.31 13.02 5.25
CA ASP A 130 18.06 13.68 4.85
C ASP A 130 17.91 13.91 3.33
N ILE A 131 18.57 13.09 2.50
CA ILE A 131 18.57 13.23 1.04
C ILE A 131 17.15 13.00 0.51
N PHE A 132 16.50 11.91 0.94
CA PHE A 132 15.19 11.53 0.41
C PHE A 132 14.06 12.40 0.97
N LYS A 133 14.15 12.85 2.22
CA LYS A 133 13.26 13.85 2.80
C LYS A 133 13.38 15.18 2.06
N THR A 134 14.60 15.60 1.73
CA THR A 134 14.82 16.82 0.94
C THR A 134 14.26 16.67 -0.47
N LEU A 135 14.45 15.50 -1.10
CA LEU A 135 13.85 15.21 -2.41
C LEU A 135 12.32 15.25 -2.35
N LEU A 136 11.68 14.61 -1.36
CA LEU A 136 10.22 14.68 -1.19
C LEU A 136 9.72 16.09 -0.90
N ARG A 137 10.45 16.89 -0.11
CA ARG A 137 10.10 18.29 0.14
C ARG A 137 10.25 19.17 -1.09
N ASN A 138 11.26 18.93 -1.91
CA ASN A 138 11.51 19.70 -3.13
C ASN A 138 10.59 19.26 -4.29
N HIS A 139 10.11 18.03 -4.27
CA HIS A 139 8.98 17.56 -5.07
C HIS A 139 7.68 17.77 -4.28
N THR A 140 7.40 19.04 -3.94
CA THR A 140 6.20 19.52 -3.23
C THR A 140 4.88 19.00 -3.81
N ASP A 141 4.94 18.46 -5.02
CA ASP A 141 3.82 18.07 -5.85
C ASP A 141 3.33 16.65 -5.54
N VAL A 142 3.93 15.93 -4.57
CA VAL A 142 3.54 14.56 -4.19
C VAL A 142 2.44 14.57 -3.12
N ILE A 143 2.53 15.41 -2.09
CA ILE A 143 1.48 15.53 -1.07
C ILE A 143 0.36 16.43 -1.60
N GLY A 144 -0.87 15.95 -1.53
CA GLY A 144 -2.04 16.58 -2.15
C GLY A 144 -2.19 16.25 -3.63
N ARG A 145 -1.28 15.45 -4.20
CA ARG A 145 -1.40 14.96 -5.58
C ARG A 145 -2.61 14.06 -5.69
N VAL A 146 -3.40 14.28 -6.74
CA VAL A 146 -4.52 13.41 -7.09
C VAL A 146 -4.18 12.70 -8.39
N GLU A 147 -4.10 11.38 -8.32
CA GLU A 147 -3.82 10.52 -9.46
C GLU A 147 -5.06 9.70 -9.81
N LYS A 148 -5.37 9.64 -11.10
CA LYS A 148 -6.46 8.79 -11.59
C LYS A 148 -5.92 7.40 -11.87
N ILE A 149 -6.34 6.42 -11.08
CA ILE A 149 -5.93 5.03 -11.23
C ILE A 149 -6.85 4.33 -12.23
N PRO A 150 -6.37 3.88 -13.39
CA PRO A 150 -7.21 3.15 -14.33
C PRO A 150 -7.77 1.88 -13.69
N ASP A 151 -9.10 1.71 -13.79
CA ASP A 151 -9.82 0.53 -13.29
C ASP A 151 -9.49 0.15 -11.83
N CYS A 152 -9.51 1.14 -10.93
CA CYS A 152 -9.12 0.95 -9.53
C CYS A 152 -9.93 -0.12 -8.79
N ARG A 153 -11.18 -0.38 -9.21
CA ARG A 153 -12.10 -1.33 -8.56
C ARG A 153 -11.57 -2.75 -8.58
N ARG A 154 -10.82 -3.14 -9.61
CA ARG A 154 -10.18 -4.45 -9.69
C ARG A 154 -9.25 -4.72 -8.51
N PHE A 155 -8.72 -3.69 -7.85
CA PHE A 155 -7.84 -3.84 -6.69
C PHE A 155 -8.57 -3.91 -5.35
N LEU A 156 -9.90 -3.73 -5.34
CA LEU A 156 -10.73 -3.73 -4.14
C LEU A 156 -11.42 -5.07 -3.87
N GLU A 157 -11.58 -5.89 -4.92
CA GLU A 157 -12.02 -7.30 -4.87
C GLU A 157 -10.90 -8.21 -4.38
#